data_AF-A0A531KAV2-F1
#
_entry.id   AF-A0A531KAV2-F1
#
_cell.length_a   1.000
_cell.length_b   1.000
_cell.length_c   1.000
_cell.angle_alpha   90.00
_cell.angle_beta   90.00
_cell.angle_gamma   90.00
#
_symmetry.space_group_name_H-M   'P 1'
#
loop_
_entity.id
_entity.type
_entity.pdbx_description
1 polymer ?
#
loop_
_entity_poly.entity_id
_entity_poly.type
_entity_poly.pdbx_seq_one_letter_code
_entity_poly.pdbx_strand_id
1 'polypeptide(L)'
;SSRAYQRRETDLVIIVTPYLVKPMDPSKKPLTPADGTLPASNVDYFLGNVEEVKTADAAHNGGTATNAAPATKVGHFLDLPKE
;
A
#
# COMPACT_ATOMS: atom_id res chain seq x y z
N SER A 1 38.99 24.54 -48.71
CA SER A 1 38.42 23.57 -47.75
C SER A 1 37.53 24.33 -46.77
N SER A 2 36.22 24.26 -46.96
CA SER A 2 35.22 24.96 -46.14
C SER A 2 35.03 24.22 -44.82
N ARG A 3 35.32 24.91 -43.71
CA ARG A 3 35.17 24.39 -42.34
C ARG A 3 33.74 23.91 -42.13
N ALA A 4 33.58 22.62 -41.83
CA ALA A 4 32.30 22.05 -41.41
C ALA A 4 31.98 22.54 -40.00
N TYR A 5 31.14 23.57 -39.90
CA TYR A 5 30.59 24.04 -38.63
C TYR A 5 29.60 22.99 -38.10
N GLN A 6 29.90 22.37 -36.95
CA GLN A 6 28.97 21.47 -36.26
C GLN A 6 28.48 22.15 -34.99
N ARG A 7 27.18 22.41 -34.92
CA ARG A 7 26.49 22.94 -33.73
C ARG A 7 26.10 21.77 -32.83
N ARG A 8 26.54 21.79 -31.57
CA ARG A 8 26.27 20.74 -30.57
C ARG A 8 25.63 21.33 -29.32
N GLU A 9 24.38 21.76 -29.44
CA GLU A 9 23.59 22.23 -28.31
C GLU A 9 22.83 21.05 -27.69
N THR A 10 22.90 20.90 -26.37
CA THR A 10 22.21 19.87 -25.59
C THR A 10 21.43 20.54 -24.47
N ASP A 11 20.12 20.31 -24.42
CA ASP A 11 19.24 20.87 -23.39
C ASP A 11 18.98 19.84 -22.28
N LEU A 12 19.22 20.24 -21.03
CA LEU A 12 18.92 19.46 -19.83
C LEU A 12 17.78 20.13 -19.08
N VAL A 13 16.68 19.39 -18.89
CA VAL A 13 15.51 19.85 -18.11
C VAL A 13 15.33 18.95 -16.90
N ILE A 14 15.22 19.55 -15.72
CA ILE A 14 14.89 18.88 -14.46
C ILE A 14 13.57 19.47 -13.96
N ILE A 15 12.55 18.63 -13.82
CA ILE A 15 11.22 19.04 -13.33
C ILE A 15 11.03 18.46 -11.94
N VAL A 16 10.76 19.33 -10.95
CA VAL A 16 10.43 18.93 -9.58
C VAL A 16 9.10 19.54 -9.20
N THR A 17 8.16 18.72 -8.75
CA THR A 17 6.88 19.15 -8.18
C THR A 17 6.85 18.85 -6.69
N PRO A 18 7.41 19.72 -5.83
CA PRO A 18 7.29 19.53 -4.40
C PRO A 18 5.84 19.78 -3.96
N TYR A 19 5.36 19.00 -3.01
CA TYR A 19 4.06 19.21 -2.38
C TYR A 19 4.26 19.65 -0.93
N LEU A 20 3.46 20.62 -0.48
CA LEU A 20 3.42 21.03 0.93
C LEU A 20 2.24 20.33 1.60
N VAL A 21 2.51 19.46 2.57
CA VAL A 21 1.47 18.84 3.39
C VAL A 21 1.19 19.66 4.64
N LYS A 22 -0.05 19.61 5.11
CA LYS A 22 -0.41 20.18 6.40
C LYS A 22 0.28 19.38 7.52
N PRO A 23 1.03 20.02 8.44
CA PRO A 23 1.62 19.33 9.58
C PRO A 23 0.55 18.66 10.44
N MET A 24 0.82 17.45 10.92
CA MET A 24 -0.02 16.82 11.93
C MET A 24 0.19 17.49 13.29
N ASP A 25 -0.84 17.42 14.12
CA ASP A 25 -0.77 17.86 15.51
C ASP A 25 0.27 17.02 16.27
N PRO A 26 1.33 17.62 16.85
CA PRO A 26 2.42 16.88 17.49
C PRO A 26 1.97 16.14 18.76
N SER A 27 0.84 16.51 19.35
CA SER A 27 0.28 15.80 20.50
C SER A 27 -0.51 14.55 20.11
N LYS A 28 -0.79 14.34 18.82
CA LYS A 28 -1.55 13.19 18.33
C LYS A 28 -0.62 12.12 17.80
N LYS A 29 -0.86 10.87 18.20
CA LYS A 29 -0.17 9.71 17.64
C LYS A 29 -0.59 9.54 16.17
N PRO A 30 0.34 9.42 15.21
CA PRO A 30 0.01 9.09 13.84
C PRO A 30 -0.60 7.69 13.78
N LEU A 31 -1.68 7.56 13.00
CA LEU A 31 -2.27 6.25 12.70
C LEU A 31 -1.30 5.48 11.80
N THR A 32 -0.98 4.26 12.22
CA THR A 32 -0.27 3.31 11.38
C THR A 32 -1.27 2.46 10.60
N PRO A 33 -0.92 1.94 9.42
CA PRO A 33 -1.83 1.05 8.69
C PRO A 33 -2.26 -0.19 9.48
N ALA A 34 -1.41 -0.68 10.39
CA ALA A 34 -1.67 -1.83 11.25
C ALA A 34 -2.57 -1.51 12.46
N ASP A 35 -2.86 -0.24 12.76
CA ASP A 35 -3.67 0.12 13.94
C ASP A 35 -5.14 -0.37 13.82
N GLY A 36 -5.59 -0.72 12.62
CA GLY A 36 -6.97 -1.16 12.33
C GLY A 36 -7.13 -2.68 12.09
N THR A 37 -6.05 -3.45 12.22
CA THR A 37 -6.03 -4.87 11.87
C THR A 37 -5.52 -5.74 13.02
N LEU A 38 -5.89 -7.02 12.97
CA LEU A 38 -5.43 -8.07 13.86
C LEU A 38 -4.89 -9.23 13.02
N PRO A 39 -3.93 -10.01 13.55
CA PRO A 39 -3.51 -11.25 12.91
C PRO A 39 -4.70 -12.17 12.69
N ALA A 40 -4.77 -12.80 11.52
CA ALA A 40 -5.78 -13.80 11.22
C ALA A 40 -5.63 -15.04 12.12
N SER A 41 -6.73 -15.77 12.32
CA SER A 41 -6.66 -17.05 13.01
C SER A 41 -5.93 -18.09 12.15
N ASN A 42 -5.44 -19.18 12.76
CA ASN A 42 -4.76 -20.26 12.00
C ASN A 42 -5.64 -20.81 10.87
N VAL A 43 -6.96 -20.93 11.09
CA VAL A 43 -7.90 -21.44 10.07
C VAL A 43 -7.97 -20.48 8.89
N ASP A 44 -8.11 -19.19 9.18
CA ASP A 44 -8.19 -18.14 8.16
C ASP A 44 -6.88 -18.01 7.36
N TYR A 45 -5.74 -18.16 8.03
CA TYR A 45 -4.42 -18.13 7.41
C TYR A 45 -4.20 -19.32 6.48
N PHE A 46 -4.42 -20.55 6.96
CA PHE A 46 -4.09 -21.76 6.19
C PHE A 46 -5.14 -22.14 5.15
N LEU A 47 -6.43 -21.91 5.41
CA LEU A 47 -7.51 -22.32 4.51
C LEU A 47 -8.07 -21.15 3.69
N GLY A 48 -7.98 -19.92 4.21
CA GLY A 48 -8.51 -18.72 3.58
C GLY A 48 -7.47 -17.87 2.84
N ASN A 49 -6.17 -18.13 3.04
CA ASN A 49 -5.09 -17.22 2.62
C ASN A 49 -5.29 -15.78 3.12
N VAL A 50 -5.82 -15.63 4.34
CA VAL A 50 -6.05 -14.34 4.98
C VAL A 50 -4.99 -14.16 6.06
N GLU A 51 -4.16 -13.12 5.97
CA GLU A 51 -3.09 -12.86 6.95
C GLU A 51 -3.51 -11.87 8.05
N GLU A 52 -4.39 -10.94 7.71
CA GLU A 52 -4.91 -9.93 8.64
C GLU A 52 -6.43 -9.76 8.49
N VAL A 53 -7.10 -9.52 9.62
CA VAL A 53 -8.54 -9.26 9.68
C VAL A 53 -8.75 -7.90 10.33
N LYS A 54 -9.72 -7.13 9.83
CA LYS A 54 -10.07 -5.84 10.44
C LYS A 54 -10.64 -6.08 11.85
N THR A 55 -10.25 -5.24 12.81
CA THR A 55 -10.71 -5.36 14.20
C THR A 55 -12.24 -5.36 14.34
N ALA A 56 -12.95 -4.64 13.46
CA ALA A 56 -14.41 -4.60 13.43
C ALA A 56 -15.04 -5.95 13.01
N ASP A 57 -14.41 -6.68 12.09
CA ASP A 57 -14.91 -7.93 11.54
C ASP A 57 -14.55 -9.12 12.46
N ALA A 58 -13.39 -9.04 13.14
CA ALA A 58 -12.94 -10.04 14.10
C ALA A 58 -13.91 -10.24 15.28
N ALA A 59 -14.59 -9.18 15.73
CA ALA A 59 -15.57 -9.26 16.82
C ALA A 59 -16.88 -9.99 16.42
N HIS A 60 -17.19 -10.05 15.12
CA HIS A 60 -18.37 -10.73 14.59
C HIS A 60 -18.14 -12.22 14.32
N ASN A 61 -16.89 -12.64 14.08
CA ASN A 61 -16.54 -14.00 13.64
C ASN A 61 -16.19 -14.95 14.79
N GLY A 62 -16.78 -14.76 15.97
CA GLY A 62 -16.56 -15.58 17.17
C GLY A 62 -17.13 -17.01 17.11
N GLY A 63 -17.30 -17.65 15.94
CA GLY A 63 -17.69 -19.05 15.92
C GLY A 63 -18.21 -19.69 14.63
N THR A 64 -18.34 -18.99 13.51
CA THR A 64 -18.89 -19.63 12.29
C THR A 64 -18.15 -19.23 11.03
N ALA A 65 -17.34 -20.16 10.52
CA ALA A 65 -16.83 -20.13 9.15
C ALA A 65 -18.00 -20.36 8.17
N THR A 66 -18.84 -19.36 7.99
CA THR A 66 -19.88 -19.36 6.96
C THR A 66 -19.43 -18.45 5.84
N ASN A 67 -18.94 -19.05 4.75
CA ASN A 67 -18.77 -18.46 3.42
C ASN A 67 -18.47 -16.95 3.45
N ALA A 68 -17.28 -16.60 3.95
CA ALA A 68 -16.81 -15.23 3.82
C ALA A 68 -16.65 -14.92 2.33
N ALA A 69 -17.44 -13.97 1.83
CA ALA A 69 -17.14 -13.22 0.62
C ALA A 69 -15.63 -12.90 0.60
N PRO A 70 -14.96 -12.90 -0.58
CA PRO A 70 -13.50 -12.79 -0.66
C PRO A 70 -13.06 -11.68 0.29
N ALA A 71 -12.42 -12.08 1.39
CA ALA A 71 -12.02 -11.15 2.42
C ALA A 71 -11.26 -10.05 1.70
N THR A 72 -11.81 -8.83 1.73
CA THR A 72 -11.17 -7.66 1.13
C THR A 72 -9.72 -7.75 1.55
N LYS A 73 -8.78 -7.94 0.60
CA LYS A 73 -7.35 -8.07 0.93
C LYS A 73 -6.98 -6.90 1.85
N VAL A 74 -6.90 -7.14 3.15
CA VAL A 74 -6.39 -6.17 4.10
C VAL A 74 -4.95 -6.58 4.29
N GLY A 75 -4.06 -5.80 3.69
CA GLY A 75 -2.64 -6.11 3.62
C GLY A 75 -1.98 -5.35 2.46
N HIS A 76 -0.70 -5.02 2.64
CA HIS A 76 0.08 -4.21 1.70
C HIS A 76 0.84 -5.05 0.67
N PHE A 77 0.41 -6.27 0.34
CA PHE A 77 1.09 -7.02 -0.73
C PHE A 77 0.94 -6.22 -2.04
N LEU A 78 2.06 -5.72 -2.54
CA LEU A 78 2.22 -5.35 -3.92
C LEU A 78 1.89 -6.59 -4.74
N ASP A 79 0.67 -6.67 -5.26
CA ASP A 79 0.26 -7.74 -6.16
C ASP A 79 1.11 -7.59 -7.43
N LEU A 80 2.22 -8.32 -7.46
CA LEU A 80 3.05 -8.40 -8.65
C LEU A 80 2.19 -9.09 -9.71
N PRO A 81 2.07 -8.50 -10.92
CA PRO A 81 1.30 -9.12 -11.98
C PRO A 81 1.84 -10.53 -12.23
N LYS A 82 0.92 -11.49 -12.35
CA LYS A 82 1.27 -12.82 -12.82
C LYS A 82 1.50 -12.70 -14.33
N GLU A 83 2.71 -13.00 -14.78
CA GLU A 83 3.05 -13.22 -16.20
C GLU A 83 2.15 -14.31 -16.79
#